data_AF-A0AAD5YVX2-F1
#
_entry.id   AF-A0AAD5YVX2-F1
#
_cell.length_a   1.000
_cell.length_b   1.000
_cell.length_c   1.000
_cell.angle_alpha   90.00
_cell.angle_beta   90.00
_cell.angle_gamma   90.00
#
_symmetry.space_group_name_H-M   'P 1'
#
loop_
_entity.id
_entity.type
_entity.pdbx_description
1 polymer ?
#
loop_
_entity_poly.entity_id
_entity_poly.type
_entity_poly.pdbx_seq_one_letter_code
_entity_poly.pdbx_strand_id
1 'polypeptide(L)'
;MRLIISAITTFVFFAAYVSADEWASVKHCAMGVPALLDTTAVDPSSRMLVERACLEKDPARFCDDFWYWMLIGCNHVMMPSITASIMIDDRSRSTAKLWRCLVLLSPTSSTQNNGHVAHKSTVWCPISTISLGFGEHCVRKSAKSGQATTSWPSAICSTPQQQSPEMPSTSSNRKGRELIAQDTLDRIKTVIKERAAEGATEHSTFYSEQLPPLQPIAETKAKHPVLILNSDAFTAARRLLDEHGDAKGSVAVLNLASDETRAGGWLHSLSRTQEEALCYSSTLYSTLKPSWFPWPNRGPGSVAGGFSPGVVIFKNDLDNDCVDLPKEQWRIVSVITVAAPRWPKLTAAQEFAKESDLEDLRGKIRLVYRMAAHNKQRYLVLGAMGCGAYGCPPKVVANEMKSILLDEEFSNYFERVVFAVYSKGGNGNFSVFSEVFKGVEI
;
A
#
# COMPACT_ATOMS: atom_id res chain seq x y z
N MET A 1 -61.44 -16.51 -35.74
CA MET A 1 -61.19 -15.43 -36.71
C MET A 1 -59.79 -14.88 -36.44
N ARG A 2 -58.96 -14.69 -37.48
CA ARG A 2 -57.52 -14.31 -37.49
C ARG A 2 -57.20 -13.13 -36.51
N LEU A 3 -56.04 -13.00 -35.86
CA LEU A 3 -54.62 -12.88 -36.28
C LEU A 3 -53.71 -13.50 -35.20
N ILE A 4 -52.72 -14.37 -35.49
CA ILE A 4 -51.31 -14.15 -35.90
C ILE A 4 -50.48 -13.26 -34.93
N ILE A 5 -49.49 -13.87 -34.24
CA ILE A 5 -48.05 -13.67 -34.42
C ILE A 5 -47.31 -14.92 -33.92
N SER A 6 -46.40 -15.41 -34.77
CA SER A 6 -45.53 -16.57 -34.62
C SER A 6 -44.13 -16.09 -34.21
N ALA A 7 -43.43 -16.85 -33.36
CA ALA A 7 -41.98 -16.78 -33.22
C ALA A 7 -41.38 -18.11 -33.69
N ILE A 8 -40.69 -18.05 -34.82
CA ILE A 8 -39.95 -19.15 -35.46
C ILE A 8 -38.51 -19.12 -34.96
N THR A 9 -38.02 -20.29 -34.57
CA THR A 9 -36.62 -20.65 -34.36
C THR A 9 -35.98 -21.04 -35.70
N THR A 10 -34.69 -20.68 -35.92
CA THR A 10 -33.62 -21.39 -36.69
C THR A 10 -32.88 -20.58 -37.80
N PHE A 11 -31.61 -20.23 -37.51
CA PHE A 11 -30.32 -20.26 -38.28
C PHE A 11 -29.98 -19.53 -39.63
N VAL A 12 -28.66 -19.20 -39.72
CA VAL A 12 -27.69 -18.92 -40.84
C VAL A 12 -27.59 -17.44 -41.33
N PHE A 13 -26.44 -16.71 -41.40
CA PHE A 13 -25.18 -16.83 -42.19
C PHE A 13 -24.02 -15.97 -41.57
N PHE A 14 -22.78 -16.48 -41.41
CA PHE A 14 -21.58 -16.39 -42.28
C PHE A 14 -20.89 -15.00 -42.38
N ALA A 15 -19.64 -14.92 -41.90
CA ALA A 15 -18.58 -14.13 -42.52
C ALA A 15 -17.23 -14.79 -42.22
N ALA A 16 -16.52 -15.13 -43.29
CA ALA A 16 -15.25 -15.85 -43.31
C ALA A 16 -14.06 -14.91 -43.10
N TYR A 17 -13.01 -15.41 -42.47
CA TYR A 17 -11.63 -15.05 -42.82
C TYR A 17 -10.78 -16.30 -42.72
N VAL A 18 -10.28 -16.75 -43.88
CA VAL A 18 -9.34 -17.85 -44.03
C VAL A 18 -7.95 -17.23 -44.14
N SER A 19 -7.02 -17.72 -43.32
CA SER A 19 -5.59 -17.71 -43.63
C SER A 19 -5.14 -19.16 -43.47
N ALA A 20 -4.66 -19.74 -44.56
CA ALA A 20 -4.14 -21.09 -44.62
C ALA A 20 -2.66 -21.14 -44.17
N ASP A 21 -2.23 -22.38 -43.93
CA ASP A 21 -0.86 -22.88 -43.78
C ASP A 21 -0.24 -22.76 -42.38
N GLU A 22 -0.27 -23.86 -41.61
CA GLU A 22 0.90 -24.74 -41.46
C GLU A 22 0.70 -25.90 -40.45
N TRP A 23 0.96 -27.12 -40.95
CA TRP A 23 1.52 -28.33 -40.30
C TRP A 23 0.64 -29.35 -39.55
N ALA A 24 0.69 -30.56 -40.13
CA ALA A 24 0.19 -31.83 -39.63
C ALA A 24 1.27 -32.62 -38.86
N SER A 25 0.89 -33.24 -37.74
CA SER A 25 1.52 -34.41 -37.09
C SER A 25 0.74 -34.66 -35.78
N VAL A 26 0.25 -35.84 -35.36
CA VAL A 26 0.46 -37.25 -35.70
C VAL A 26 -0.85 -37.99 -35.34
N LYS A 27 -1.24 -38.96 -36.16
CA LYS A 27 -2.35 -39.90 -35.92
C LYS A 27 -1.87 -41.11 -35.08
N HIS A 28 -2.80 -41.59 -34.24
CA HIS A 28 -3.08 -43.00 -33.89
C HIS A 28 -2.12 -43.76 -32.96
N CYS A 29 -2.65 -44.17 -31.81
CA CYS A 29 -2.84 -45.60 -31.53
C CYS A 29 -3.94 -45.80 -30.48
N ALA A 30 -5.00 -46.50 -30.88
CA ALA A 30 -5.93 -47.19 -30.00
C ALA A 30 -5.75 -48.69 -30.27
N MET A 31 -5.73 -49.52 -29.22
CA MET A 31 -6.34 -50.87 -29.11
C MET A 31 -5.71 -51.67 -27.95
N GLY A 32 -6.54 -52.27 -27.08
CA GLY A 32 -6.14 -53.38 -26.19
C GLY A 32 -6.79 -53.53 -24.79
N VAL A 33 -8.12 -53.74 -24.68
CA VAL A 33 -8.85 -54.94 -24.11
C VAL A 33 -8.29 -55.65 -22.83
N PRO A 34 -9.09 -56.24 -21.87
CA PRO A 34 -10.38 -55.89 -21.22
C PRO A 34 -10.53 -56.33 -19.72
N ALA A 35 -11.75 -56.11 -19.17
CA ALA A 35 -12.56 -57.02 -18.33
C ALA A 35 -12.52 -57.03 -16.78
N LEU A 36 -13.74 -56.83 -16.25
CA LEU A 36 -14.41 -57.37 -15.05
C LEU A 36 -13.95 -56.98 -13.63
N LEU A 37 -14.85 -56.28 -12.91
CA LEU A 37 -15.51 -56.80 -11.71
C LEU A 37 -16.83 -56.05 -11.45
N ASP A 38 -17.79 -56.76 -10.88
CA ASP A 38 -19.23 -56.51 -10.84
C ASP A 38 -19.71 -56.06 -9.44
N THR A 39 -20.86 -55.39 -9.45
CA THR A 39 -21.85 -55.20 -8.36
C THR A 39 -21.60 -54.35 -7.10
N THR A 40 -22.41 -53.27 -7.05
CA THR A 40 -23.31 -52.83 -5.95
C THR A 40 -22.84 -51.89 -4.83
N ALA A 41 -23.70 -50.88 -4.61
CA ALA A 41 -23.94 -50.06 -3.41
C ALA A 41 -23.20 -48.72 -3.26
N VAL A 42 -23.86 -47.60 -3.65
CA VAL A 42 -23.79 -46.24 -3.02
C VAL A 42 -25.08 -45.47 -3.42
N ASP A 43 -26.06 -45.36 -2.51
CA ASP A 43 -26.44 -44.21 -1.65
C ASP A 43 -27.30 -43.10 -2.34
N PRO A 44 -28.55 -42.86 -1.88
CA PRO A 44 -29.47 -41.88 -2.47
C PRO A 44 -29.29 -40.48 -1.88
N SER A 45 -28.35 -39.70 -2.42
CA SER A 45 -28.19 -38.26 -2.10
C SER A 45 -28.30 -37.33 -3.33
N SER A 46 -28.58 -37.87 -4.51
CA SER A 46 -28.73 -37.10 -5.77
C SER A 46 -30.13 -36.50 -5.98
N ARG A 47 -30.94 -36.39 -4.93
CA ARG A 47 -32.32 -35.87 -4.98
C ARG A 47 -32.58 -34.81 -3.91
N MET A 48 -31.77 -33.76 -3.91
CA MET A 48 -32.11 -32.44 -3.35
C MET A 48 -31.00 -31.47 -3.71
N LEU A 49 -31.18 -30.69 -4.78
CA LEU A 49 -30.58 -29.34 -5.01
C LEU A 49 -31.02 -28.79 -6.38
N VAL A 50 -32.32 -28.88 -6.68
CA VAL A 50 -32.96 -28.10 -7.77
C VAL A 50 -34.16 -27.28 -7.26
N GLU A 51 -34.47 -27.33 -5.95
CA GLU A 51 -35.45 -26.45 -5.32
C GLU A 51 -34.85 -25.75 -4.10
N ARG A 52 -34.07 -24.68 -4.36
CA ARG A 52 -33.93 -23.50 -3.48
C ARG A 52 -33.10 -22.38 -4.12
N ALA A 53 -33.42 -22.03 -5.37
CA ALA A 53 -32.91 -20.83 -6.02
C ALA A 53 -34.05 -19.94 -6.59
N CYS A 54 -35.23 -20.05 -6.00
CA CYS A 54 -36.36 -19.16 -6.24
C CYS A 54 -36.97 -18.81 -4.89
N LEU A 55 -36.58 -17.66 -4.34
CA LEU A 55 -37.39 -16.70 -3.57
C LEU A 55 -36.42 -15.74 -2.86
N GLU A 56 -36.68 -14.45 -3.00
CA GLU A 56 -35.89 -13.29 -2.54
C GLU A 56 -34.79 -12.79 -3.50
N LYS A 57 -35.22 -12.35 -4.70
CA LYS A 57 -34.61 -11.18 -5.36
C LYS A 57 -35.68 -10.20 -5.80
N ASP A 58 -35.60 -9.02 -5.21
CA ASP A 58 -36.39 -7.81 -5.45
C ASP A 58 -36.13 -7.25 -6.88
N PRO A 59 -37.15 -7.11 -7.74
CA PRO A 59 -36.99 -6.62 -9.11
C PRO A 59 -37.00 -5.07 -9.14
N ALA A 60 -35.93 -4.45 -8.63
CA ALA A 60 -35.72 -3.00 -8.73
C ALA A 60 -34.27 -2.56 -9.02
N ARG A 61 -33.38 -3.46 -9.46
CA ARG A 61 -32.00 -3.13 -9.84
C ARG A 61 -31.51 -3.87 -11.08
N PHE A 62 -32.16 -3.64 -12.21
CA PHE A 62 -31.71 -4.15 -13.52
C PHE A 62 -31.48 -3.07 -14.58
N CYS A 63 -31.35 -1.81 -14.16
CA CYS A 63 -30.88 -0.72 -15.02
C CYS A 63 -29.77 0.01 -14.27
N ASP A 64 -28.52 -0.37 -14.51
CA ASP A 64 -27.31 0.47 -14.40
C ASP A 64 -26.05 -0.25 -14.93
N ASP A 65 -26.08 -1.58 -15.11
CA ASP A 65 -24.90 -2.37 -15.55
C ASP A 65 -24.70 -2.52 -17.07
N PHE A 66 -25.24 -1.62 -17.90
CA PHE A 66 -25.12 -1.72 -19.37
C PHE A 66 -24.19 -0.69 -20.04
N TRP A 67 -23.38 0.06 -19.28
CA TRP A 67 -22.50 1.10 -19.85
C TRP A 67 -21.00 0.94 -19.64
N TYR A 68 -20.50 -0.20 -19.11
CA TYR A 68 -19.06 -0.35 -18.82
C TYR A 68 -18.29 -1.37 -19.65
N TRP A 69 -18.88 -1.94 -20.72
CA TRP A 69 -18.22 -2.97 -21.54
C TRP A 69 -17.96 -2.59 -23.01
N MET A 70 -17.86 -1.29 -23.33
CA MET A 70 -17.65 -0.85 -24.73
C MET A 70 -16.48 0.11 -24.97
N LEU A 71 -15.37 -0.02 -24.22
CA LEU A 71 -14.14 0.75 -24.49
C LEU A 71 -12.84 -0.02 -24.23
N ILE A 72 -12.70 -1.25 -24.75
CA ILE A 72 -11.38 -1.81 -25.09
C ILE A 72 -11.51 -2.58 -26.41
N GLY A 73 -11.09 -1.94 -27.50
CA GLY A 73 -11.00 -2.57 -28.81
C GLY A 73 -10.61 -1.57 -29.89
N CYS A 74 -9.31 -1.56 -30.22
CA CYS A 74 -8.65 -1.01 -31.40
C CYS A 74 -7.82 0.28 -31.22
N ASN A 75 -6.50 0.08 -31.30
CA ASN A 75 -5.50 1.08 -31.69
C ASN A 75 -5.56 1.32 -33.20
N HIS A 76 -5.79 2.57 -33.63
CA HIS A 76 -4.92 3.38 -34.50
C HIS A 76 -5.66 4.63 -35.02
N VAL A 77 -4.88 5.70 -35.24
CA VAL A 77 -5.17 6.98 -35.92
C VAL A 77 -5.21 8.21 -35.00
N MET A 78 -4.49 9.24 -35.44
CA MET A 78 -4.05 10.47 -34.77
C MET A 78 -5.12 11.58 -34.64
N MET A 79 -5.03 12.32 -33.52
CA MET A 79 -5.45 13.72 -33.22
C MET A 79 -6.94 14.11 -33.09
N PRO A 80 -7.30 15.21 -32.36
CA PRO A 80 -6.66 15.90 -31.23
C PRO A 80 -7.54 15.95 -29.95
N SER A 81 -6.91 16.31 -28.84
CA SER A 81 -7.46 16.47 -27.47
C SER A 81 -8.68 17.40 -27.38
N ILE A 82 -9.79 16.92 -26.80
CA ILE A 82 -10.86 17.77 -26.23
C ILE A 82 -10.82 17.61 -24.71
N THR A 83 -10.44 18.69 -24.03
CA THR A 83 -10.49 18.80 -22.57
C THR A 83 -11.89 19.23 -22.16
N ALA A 84 -12.62 18.42 -21.40
CA ALA A 84 -13.88 18.83 -20.77
C ALA A 84 -13.60 19.16 -19.28
N SER A 85 -13.71 20.45 -18.94
CA SER A 85 -13.68 20.93 -17.56
C SER A 85 -15.08 20.84 -16.96
N ILE A 86 -15.26 20.07 -15.89
CA ILE A 86 -16.48 20.08 -15.09
C ILE A 86 -16.32 21.16 -14.01
N MET A 87 -17.10 22.25 -14.09
CA MET A 87 -17.30 23.15 -12.97
C MET A 87 -18.47 22.66 -12.13
N ILE A 88 -18.22 22.35 -10.86
CA ILE A 88 -19.27 22.10 -9.86
C ILE A 88 -19.37 23.38 -9.03
N ASP A 89 -20.48 24.10 -9.17
CA ASP A 89 -20.85 25.20 -8.28
C ASP A 89 -21.75 24.64 -7.16
N ASP A 90 -21.29 24.74 -5.91
CA ASP A 90 -22.00 24.26 -4.73
C ASP A 90 -22.68 25.44 -4.03
N ARG A 91 -23.98 25.62 -4.30
CA ARG A 91 -24.87 26.36 -3.40
C ARG A 91 -26.19 25.62 -3.17
N SER A 92 -26.24 25.02 -1.99
CA SER A 92 -27.40 24.94 -1.08
C SER A 92 -28.66 24.19 -1.53
N ARG A 93 -28.88 23.10 -0.80
CA ARG A 93 -30.13 22.61 -0.18
C ARG A 93 -31.34 22.30 -1.07
N SER A 94 -31.77 21.05 -0.87
CA SER A 94 -33.15 20.58 -0.73
C SER A 94 -33.94 20.19 -1.99
N THR A 95 -34.29 18.90 -1.99
CA THR A 95 -35.39 18.22 -2.69
C THR A 95 -35.22 17.88 -4.17
N ALA A 96 -35.51 16.62 -4.45
CA ALA A 96 -35.35 15.90 -5.71
C ALA A 96 -36.07 16.55 -6.89
N LYS A 97 -35.43 16.56 -8.07
CA LYS A 97 -36.10 16.48 -9.38
C LYS A 97 -35.10 16.15 -10.51
N LEU A 98 -35.55 15.21 -11.33
CA LEU A 98 -35.14 14.82 -12.69
C LEU A 98 -34.14 15.74 -13.42
N TRP A 99 -33.00 15.18 -13.83
CA TRP A 99 -32.10 15.81 -14.79
C TRP A 99 -32.58 15.49 -16.22
N ARG A 100 -33.03 16.53 -16.94
CA ARG A 100 -33.18 16.48 -18.41
C ARG A 100 -31.86 16.97 -19.03
N CYS A 101 -31.18 16.12 -19.79
CA CYS A 101 -30.10 16.57 -20.67
C CYS A 101 -30.71 17.30 -21.87
N LEU A 102 -30.43 18.60 -21.98
CA LEU A 102 -30.69 19.39 -23.18
C LEU A 102 -29.41 19.40 -24.03
N VAL A 103 -29.39 18.62 -25.11
CA VAL A 103 -28.32 18.67 -26.12
C VAL A 103 -28.63 19.84 -27.05
N LEU A 104 -27.92 20.95 -26.91
CA LEU A 104 -27.92 22.03 -27.89
C LEU A 104 -26.86 21.75 -28.94
N LEU A 105 -27.31 21.38 -30.14
CA LEU A 105 -26.49 21.41 -31.35
C LEU A 105 -26.55 22.82 -31.93
N SER A 106 -25.41 23.39 -32.28
CA SER A 106 -25.34 24.52 -33.23
C SER A 106 -24.11 24.38 -34.12
N PRO A 107 -24.20 24.76 -35.41
CA PRO A 107 -23.24 24.38 -36.43
C PRO A 107 -22.08 25.37 -36.60
N THR A 108 -21.06 24.85 -37.28
CA THR A 108 -19.73 25.33 -37.66
C THR A 108 -19.62 26.65 -38.45
N SER A 109 -18.44 27.29 -38.32
CA SER A 109 -17.61 28.04 -39.32
C SER A 109 -16.98 29.29 -38.67
N SER A 110 -15.83 29.87 -39.03
CA SER A 110 -14.64 29.53 -39.83
C SER A 110 -13.65 30.71 -39.69
N THR A 111 -12.33 30.43 -39.75
CA THR A 111 -11.22 31.27 -40.27
C THR A 111 -10.83 32.66 -39.70
N GLN A 112 -9.56 32.72 -39.26
CA GLN A 112 -8.49 33.73 -39.46
C GLN A 112 -8.76 35.25 -39.34
N ASN A 113 -8.02 35.94 -38.45
CA ASN A 113 -6.73 36.64 -38.72
C ASN A 113 -6.51 37.88 -37.83
N ASN A 114 -5.24 38.06 -37.43
CA ASN A 114 -4.49 39.30 -37.12
C ASN A 114 -5.00 40.35 -36.11
N GLY A 115 -4.12 40.76 -35.20
CA GLY A 115 -4.18 42.11 -34.61
C GLY A 115 -3.47 42.27 -33.26
N HIS A 116 -2.39 43.04 -33.27
CA HIS A 116 -1.57 43.44 -32.12
C HIS A 116 -2.25 44.38 -31.09
N VAL A 117 -1.55 44.53 -29.96
CA VAL A 117 -1.45 45.68 -29.02
C VAL A 117 -2.42 45.70 -27.83
N ALA A 118 -1.89 45.56 -26.60
CA ALA A 118 -1.70 46.66 -25.65
C ALA A 118 -1.47 46.17 -24.20
N HIS A 119 -0.37 46.63 -23.61
CA HIS A 119 -0.10 46.64 -22.17
C HIS A 119 -1.25 47.23 -21.34
N LYS A 120 -1.54 46.62 -20.19
CA LYS A 120 -1.86 47.35 -18.95
C LYS A 120 -1.34 46.58 -17.73
N SER A 121 -0.30 47.16 -17.14
CA SER A 121 0.27 46.87 -15.84
C SER A 121 -0.67 47.34 -14.74
N THR A 122 -0.87 46.53 -13.70
CA THR A 122 -1.35 47.02 -12.40
C THR A 122 -0.57 46.32 -11.30
N VAL A 123 0.29 47.09 -10.65
CA VAL A 123 1.05 46.76 -9.45
C VAL A 123 0.15 47.03 -8.25
N TRP A 124 0.07 46.08 -7.31
CA TRP A 124 -0.41 46.31 -5.95
C TRP A 124 0.57 45.65 -4.98
N CYS A 125 1.17 46.46 -4.12
CA CYS A 125 2.10 46.05 -3.07
C CYS A 125 1.71 46.85 -1.80
N PRO A 126 1.26 46.21 -0.70
CA PRO A 126 1.12 46.88 0.57
C PRO A 126 2.34 46.62 1.47
N ILE A 127 3.06 47.70 1.72
CA ILE A 127 3.61 48.21 2.99
C ILE A 127 3.93 47.17 4.08
N SER A 128 5.23 47.07 4.37
CA SER A 128 5.88 46.43 5.51
C SER A 128 5.56 47.09 6.85
N THR A 129 5.22 46.27 7.85
CA THR A 129 5.11 46.66 9.26
C THR A 129 6.44 46.39 9.99
N ILE A 130 6.96 47.44 10.63
CA ILE A 130 8.09 47.42 11.57
C ILE A 130 7.60 46.84 12.90
N SER A 131 8.34 45.90 13.50
CA SER A 131 8.12 45.51 14.90
C SER A 131 9.44 45.57 15.67
N LEU A 132 9.40 46.33 16.76
CA LEU A 132 10.47 46.60 17.71
C LEU A 132 10.65 45.40 18.65
N GLY A 133 11.86 44.87 18.75
CA GLY A 133 12.23 43.86 19.74
C GLY A 133 12.55 44.49 21.09
N PHE A 134 11.83 44.10 22.14
CA PHE A 134 12.22 44.30 23.52
C PHE A 134 12.96 43.05 24.01
N GLY A 135 14.19 43.25 24.49
CA GLY A 135 14.97 42.22 25.18
C GLY A 135 14.68 42.23 26.67
N GLU A 136 14.51 41.05 27.25
CA GLU A 136 14.52 40.86 28.70
C GLU A 136 15.64 39.89 29.09
N HIS A 137 16.56 40.43 29.90
CA HIS A 137 17.49 39.67 30.71
C HIS A 137 16.73 39.02 31.87
N CYS A 138 16.98 37.73 32.14
CA CYS A 138 16.75 37.20 33.48
C CYS A 138 17.88 36.28 33.96
N VAL A 139 18.14 36.44 35.25
CA VAL A 139 19.34 36.12 36.00
C VAL A 139 19.28 34.69 36.56
N ARG A 140 20.43 34.01 36.54
CA ARG A 140 20.70 32.74 37.24
C ARG A 140 20.50 32.87 38.75
N LYS A 141 19.97 31.83 39.39
CA LYS A 141 20.48 31.25 40.64
C LYS A 141 19.99 29.81 40.81
N SER A 142 20.92 28.88 40.98
CA SER A 142 20.69 27.47 41.33
C SER A 142 21.53 27.14 42.58
N ALA A 143 20.93 26.39 43.50
CA ALA A 143 21.61 25.74 44.61
C ALA A 143 21.11 24.28 44.76
N LYS A 144 22.04 23.37 44.42
CA LYS A 144 22.36 22.01 44.91
C LYS A 144 21.31 21.03 45.47
N SER A 145 21.53 19.79 45.00
CA SER A 145 21.39 18.44 45.60
C SER A 145 20.32 17.61 44.89
N GLY A 146 20.53 16.38 44.43
CA GLY A 146 21.64 15.44 44.48
C GLY A 146 21.02 14.04 44.49
N GLN A 147 21.16 13.27 43.40
CA GLN A 147 21.11 11.79 43.38
C GLN A 147 21.41 11.28 41.98
N ALA A 148 22.31 10.30 41.92
CA ALA A 148 22.92 9.77 40.71
C ALA A 148 22.07 8.63 40.13
N THR A 149 21.73 8.75 38.85
CA THR A 149 21.35 7.63 37.98
C THR A 149 22.17 7.73 36.70
N THR A 150 22.74 6.62 36.28
CA THR A 150 23.66 6.47 35.15
C THR A 150 22.95 6.79 33.83
N SER A 151 23.27 7.95 33.24
CA SER A 151 22.84 8.39 31.92
C SER A 151 23.98 8.35 30.90
N TRP A 152 23.62 8.03 29.66
CA TRP A 152 24.48 8.02 28.48
C TRP A 152 25.07 9.41 28.18
N PRO A 153 26.35 9.54 27.78
CA PRO A 153 26.94 10.85 27.53
C PRO A 153 26.50 11.44 26.20
N SER A 154 25.70 12.51 26.26
CA SER A 154 25.50 13.45 25.16
C SER A 154 26.71 14.38 25.05
N ALA A 155 27.63 14.12 24.12
CA ALA A 155 28.66 15.06 23.74
C ALA A 155 28.14 15.97 22.62
N ILE A 156 27.65 17.16 23.01
CA ILE A 156 27.35 18.27 22.09
C ILE A 156 28.66 19.02 21.87
N CYS A 157 29.27 18.82 20.71
CA CYS A 157 30.30 19.73 20.19
C CYS A 157 29.59 20.70 19.24
N SER A 158 29.25 21.90 19.73
CA SER A 158 28.60 22.95 18.95
C SER A 158 29.62 23.69 18.09
N THR A 159 29.74 23.26 16.83
CA THR A 159 30.37 24.05 15.76
C THR A 159 29.37 25.12 15.28
N PRO A 160 29.77 26.37 15.02
CA PRO A 160 28.85 27.39 14.50
C PRO A 160 28.37 27.00 13.09
N GLN A 161 27.07 26.74 12.93
CA GLN A 161 26.45 26.55 11.62
C GLN A 161 26.40 27.89 10.89
N GLN A 162 27.22 28.05 9.86
CA GLN A 162 26.93 28.95 8.75
C GLN A 162 25.66 28.42 8.07
N GLN A 163 24.54 29.12 8.25
CA GLN A 163 23.32 28.89 7.47
C GLN A 163 23.57 29.36 6.03
N SER A 164 24.03 28.46 5.18
CA SER A 164 23.82 28.57 3.74
C SER A 164 22.31 28.45 3.44
N PRO A 165 21.77 29.21 2.48
CA PRO A 165 20.34 29.18 2.18
C PRO A 165 19.92 27.76 1.79
N GLU A 166 18.99 27.16 2.55
CA GLU A 166 18.42 25.85 2.27
C GLU A 166 17.73 25.90 0.90
N MET A 167 18.28 25.17 -0.07
CA MET A 167 17.61 24.90 -1.34
C MET A 167 16.27 24.21 -1.03
N PRO A 168 15.16 24.57 -1.72
CA PRO A 168 13.88 23.92 -1.48
C PRO A 168 13.98 22.42 -1.73
N SER A 169 13.63 21.60 -0.74
CA SER A 169 13.60 20.13 -0.86
C SER A 169 12.78 19.72 -2.10
N THR A 170 13.37 18.86 -2.93
CA THR A 170 12.74 18.38 -4.17
C THR A 170 11.56 17.48 -3.86
N SER A 171 11.66 16.62 -2.84
CA SER A 171 10.59 15.70 -2.44
C SER A 171 9.41 16.42 -1.79
N SER A 172 9.57 17.66 -1.33
CA SER A 172 8.51 18.42 -0.69
C SER A 172 7.34 18.72 -1.65
N ASN A 173 7.63 18.91 -2.94
CA ASN A 173 6.62 19.21 -3.97
C ASN A 173 6.33 18.00 -4.87
N ARG A 174 5.16 18.02 -5.51
CA ARG A 174 4.67 16.90 -6.34
C ARG A 174 5.60 16.59 -7.52
N LYS A 175 6.13 17.62 -8.19
CA LYS A 175 7.00 17.48 -9.36
C LYS A 175 8.32 16.80 -9.02
N GLY A 176 8.95 17.14 -7.89
CA GLY A 176 10.18 16.48 -7.49
C GLY A 176 9.95 15.01 -7.13
N ARG A 177 8.82 14.66 -6.51
CA ARG A 177 8.45 13.25 -6.29
C ARG A 177 8.22 12.47 -7.59
N GLU A 178 7.64 13.10 -8.60
CA GLU A 178 7.48 12.50 -9.93
C GLU A 178 8.84 12.14 -10.55
N LEU A 179 9.81 13.07 -10.48
CA LEU A 179 11.18 12.84 -10.94
C LEU A 179 11.87 11.72 -10.16
N ILE A 180 11.72 11.69 -8.83
CA ILE A 180 12.27 10.63 -7.97
C ILE A 180 11.68 9.27 -8.35
N ALA A 181 10.36 9.19 -8.53
CA ALA A 181 9.68 7.94 -8.91
C ALA A 181 10.14 7.44 -10.28
N GLN A 182 10.24 8.34 -11.27
CA GLN A 182 10.69 7.97 -12.61
C GLN A 182 12.16 7.50 -12.59
N ASP A 183 13.06 8.21 -11.92
CA ASP A 183 14.46 7.78 -11.77
C ASP A 183 14.55 6.41 -11.07
N THR A 184 13.73 6.18 -10.05
CA THR A 184 13.66 4.88 -9.39
C THR A 184 13.23 3.80 -10.38
N LEU A 185 12.11 3.99 -11.09
CA LEU A 185 11.62 3.03 -12.10
C LEU A 185 12.69 2.67 -13.14
N ASP A 186 13.39 3.66 -13.66
CA ASP A 186 14.40 3.49 -14.70
C ASP A 186 15.61 2.66 -14.21
N ARG A 187 15.89 2.69 -12.90
CA ARG A 187 17.08 2.06 -12.30
C ARG A 187 16.84 0.72 -11.62
N ILE A 188 15.59 0.37 -11.27
CA ILE A 188 15.28 -0.85 -10.50
C ILE A 188 15.97 -2.09 -11.06
N LYS A 189 15.83 -2.36 -12.37
CA LYS A 189 16.40 -3.57 -12.98
C LYS A 189 17.93 -3.62 -12.88
N THR A 190 18.58 -2.47 -13.06
CA THR A 190 20.04 -2.36 -12.95
C THR A 190 20.50 -2.55 -11.51
N VAL A 191 19.82 -1.94 -10.54
CA VAL A 191 20.11 -2.08 -9.10
C VAL A 191 19.98 -3.54 -8.65
N ILE A 192 18.90 -4.22 -9.04
CA ILE A 192 18.69 -5.64 -8.73
C ILE A 192 19.79 -6.49 -9.35
N LYS A 193 20.11 -6.26 -10.64
CA LYS A 193 21.17 -7.02 -11.32
C LYS A 193 22.53 -6.84 -10.64
N GLU A 194 22.86 -5.63 -10.21
CA GLU A 194 24.12 -5.34 -9.53
C GLU A 194 24.24 -6.07 -8.17
N ARG A 195 23.12 -6.23 -7.46
CA ARG A 195 23.06 -6.86 -6.14
C ARG A 195 22.52 -8.28 -6.13
N ALA A 196 22.37 -8.91 -7.31
CA ALA A 196 21.77 -10.25 -7.43
C ALA A 196 22.55 -11.31 -6.65
N ALA A 197 23.89 -11.23 -6.65
CA ALA A 197 24.75 -12.14 -5.91
C ALA A 197 24.60 -12.03 -4.38
N GLU A 198 24.07 -10.90 -3.89
CA GLU A 198 23.81 -10.64 -2.47
C GLU A 198 22.36 -10.97 -2.08
N GLY A 199 21.54 -11.46 -3.01
CA GLY A 199 20.16 -11.88 -2.79
C GLY A 199 19.09 -10.89 -3.29
N ALA A 200 19.48 -9.80 -3.97
CA ALA A 200 18.50 -8.90 -4.57
C ALA A 200 17.69 -9.61 -5.67
N THR A 201 16.37 -9.42 -5.68
CA THR A 201 15.49 -10.13 -6.61
C THR A 201 14.15 -9.44 -6.80
N GLU A 202 13.54 -9.63 -7.97
CA GLU A 202 12.13 -9.30 -8.25
C GLU A 202 11.17 -10.40 -7.77
N HIS A 203 11.70 -11.55 -7.31
CA HIS A 203 10.89 -12.64 -6.81
C HIS A 203 10.07 -12.20 -5.60
N SER A 204 8.81 -12.64 -5.57
CA SER A 204 7.89 -12.41 -4.48
C SER A 204 6.76 -13.44 -4.47
N THR A 205 6.24 -13.71 -3.29
CA THR A 205 5.17 -14.69 -3.05
C THR A 205 3.97 -14.01 -2.44
N PHE A 206 2.77 -14.38 -2.88
CA PHE A 206 1.51 -13.91 -2.30
C PHE A 206 0.83 -15.03 -1.56
N TYR A 207 0.38 -14.74 -0.35
CA TYR A 207 -0.39 -15.62 0.50
C TYR A 207 -1.82 -15.10 0.49
N SER A 208 -2.72 -15.86 -0.15
CA SER A 208 -4.17 -15.56 -0.20
C SER A 208 -4.91 -15.97 1.07
N GLU A 209 -4.24 -16.68 1.97
CA GLU A 209 -4.79 -17.25 3.19
C GLU A 209 -3.78 -17.15 4.33
N GLN A 210 -4.26 -17.43 5.54
CA GLN A 210 -3.43 -17.44 6.74
C GLN A 210 -2.39 -18.56 6.69
N LEU A 211 -1.18 -18.25 7.13
CA LEU A 211 -0.11 -19.25 7.29
C LEU A 211 -0.39 -20.16 8.49
N PRO A 212 0.06 -21.42 8.48
CA PRO A 212 -0.12 -22.31 9.62
C PRO A 212 0.54 -21.73 10.88
N PRO A 213 -0.03 -21.99 12.08
CA PRO A 213 0.56 -21.58 13.34
C PRO A 213 2.01 -22.02 13.49
N LEU A 214 2.81 -21.19 14.15
CA LEU A 214 4.19 -21.49 14.47
C LEU A 214 4.29 -22.53 15.58
N GLN A 215 5.41 -23.25 15.61
CA GLN A 215 5.70 -24.22 16.67
C GLN A 215 6.53 -23.53 17.75
N PRO A 216 6.23 -23.71 19.05
CA PRO A 216 7.00 -23.08 20.11
C PRO A 216 8.49 -23.40 20.00
N ILE A 217 9.35 -22.38 20.07
CA ILE A 217 10.80 -22.56 20.17
C ILE A 217 11.14 -22.73 21.64
N ALA A 218 11.56 -23.96 22.02
CA ALA A 218 11.87 -24.32 23.40
C ALA A 218 13.13 -23.62 23.97
N GLU A 219 13.98 -23.10 23.10
CA GLU A 219 15.20 -22.38 23.50
C GLU A 219 14.86 -21.02 24.09
N THR A 220 15.24 -20.80 25.35
CA THR A 220 15.13 -19.50 26.00
C THR A 220 16.19 -18.54 25.46
N LYS A 221 15.75 -17.46 24.82
CA LYS A 221 16.64 -16.37 24.38
C LYS A 221 16.69 -15.24 25.40
N ALA A 222 17.74 -14.43 25.31
CA ALA A 222 17.82 -13.20 26.09
C ALA A 222 16.72 -12.25 25.64
N LYS A 223 15.97 -11.72 26.60
CA LYS A 223 14.90 -10.77 26.29
C LYS A 223 15.44 -9.42 25.87
N HIS A 224 14.73 -8.80 24.95
CA HIS A 224 15.14 -7.57 24.32
C HIS A 224 13.99 -6.56 24.28
N PRO A 225 14.24 -5.28 24.60
CA PRO A 225 13.19 -4.28 24.58
C PRO A 225 12.66 -4.10 23.15
N VAL A 226 11.34 -3.98 23.03
CA VAL A 226 10.70 -3.53 21.80
C VAL A 226 10.95 -2.03 21.64
N LEU A 227 11.56 -1.63 20.53
CA LEU A 227 11.95 -0.24 20.31
C LEU A 227 10.89 0.52 19.52
N ILE A 228 10.53 1.71 19.98
CA ILE A 228 9.64 2.62 19.25
C ILE A 228 10.45 3.83 18.78
N LEU A 229 10.57 3.99 17.45
CA LEU A 229 11.39 5.04 16.83
C LEU A 229 10.52 5.97 16.00
N ASN A 230 10.71 7.27 16.16
CA ASN A 230 10.18 8.26 15.21
C ASN A 230 11.12 8.33 14.01
N SER A 231 10.94 7.42 13.05
CA SER A 231 11.82 7.27 11.89
C SER A 231 11.06 6.71 10.69
N ASP A 232 11.60 6.95 9.50
CA ASP A 232 11.23 6.20 8.30
C ASP A 232 11.62 4.71 8.46
N ALA A 233 10.83 3.80 7.89
CA ALA A 233 11.02 2.37 8.07
C ALA A 233 12.31 1.84 7.42
N PHE A 234 12.70 2.34 6.25
CA PHE A 234 13.97 1.94 5.64
C PHE A 234 15.17 2.62 6.28
N THR A 235 15.02 3.84 6.80
CA THR A 235 16.07 4.43 7.65
C THR A 235 16.27 3.62 8.94
N ALA A 236 15.20 3.17 9.60
CA ALA A 236 15.31 2.29 10.76
C ALA A 236 15.93 0.92 10.41
N ALA A 237 15.55 0.32 9.29
CA ALA A 237 16.10 -0.96 8.83
C ALA A 237 17.60 -0.89 8.52
N ARG A 238 18.06 0.20 7.88
CA ARG A 238 19.49 0.43 7.63
C ARG A 238 20.28 0.55 8.94
N ARG A 239 19.79 1.36 9.90
CA ARG A 239 20.41 1.49 11.23
C ARG A 239 20.51 0.15 11.95
N LEU A 240 19.44 -0.63 11.93
CA LEU A 240 19.41 -1.95 12.54
C LEU A 240 20.45 -2.90 11.91
N LEU A 241 20.63 -2.87 10.58
CA LEU A 241 21.66 -3.65 9.90
C LEU A 241 23.09 -3.18 10.21
N ASP A 242 23.27 -1.88 10.44
CA ASP A 242 24.58 -1.30 10.77
C ASP A 242 24.99 -1.63 12.22
N GLU A 243 24.01 -1.69 13.14
CA GLU A 243 24.23 -1.99 14.55
C GLU A 243 24.35 -3.50 14.83
N HIS A 244 23.72 -4.34 14.00
CA HIS A 244 23.65 -5.78 14.19
C HIS A 244 24.16 -6.55 12.95
N GLY A 245 25.44 -6.90 12.95
CA GLY A 245 26.08 -7.61 11.82
C GLY A 245 25.44 -8.97 11.50
N ASP A 246 24.83 -9.64 12.48
CA ASP A 246 24.12 -10.92 12.32
C ASP A 246 22.68 -10.76 11.81
N ALA A 247 22.19 -9.53 11.64
CA ALA A 247 20.87 -9.25 11.08
C ALA A 247 20.83 -9.42 9.55
N LYS A 248 22.00 -9.41 8.86
CA LYS A 248 22.07 -9.51 7.40
C LYS A 248 21.30 -10.73 6.87
N GLY A 249 20.35 -10.50 5.96
CA GLY A 249 19.49 -11.54 5.37
C GLY A 249 18.32 -12.00 6.26
N SER A 250 18.14 -11.41 7.44
CA SER A 250 17.07 -11.77 8.39
C SER A 250 16.26 -10.57 8.89
N VAL A 251 16.31 -9.44 8.17
CA VAL A 251 15.50 -8.23 8.44
C VAL A 251 14.28 -8.20 7.54
N ALA A 252 13.09 -8.09 8.14
CA ALA A 252 11.84 -7.82 7.45
C ALA A 252 11.25 -6.46 7.81
N VAL A 253 10.84 -5.71 6.80
CA VAL A 253 10.16 -4.42 6.93
C VAL A 253 8.69 -4.59 6.55
N LEU A 254 7.77 -4.10 7.38
CA LEU A 254 6.35 -4.09 7.06
C LEU A 254 6.02 -2.94 6.11
N ASN A 255 5.56 -3.24 4.90
CA ASN A 255 4.89 -2.30 4.00
C ASN A 255 3.42 -2.14 4.42
N LEU A 256 3.02 -0.91 4.75
CA LEU A 256 1.66 -0.53 5.12
C LEU A 256 0.81 -0.37 3.86
N ALA A 257 0.50 -1.52 3.25
CA ALA A 257 0.11 -1.61 1.86
C ALA A 257 -1.31 -1.13 1.56
N SER A 258 -1.52 -0.72 0.31
CA SER A 258 -2.83 -0.58 -0.30
C SER A 258 -3.43 -1.95 -0.66
N ASP A 259 -4.72 -2.18 -0.39
CA ASP A 259 -5.45 -3.36 -0.91
C ASP A 259 -5.91 -3.19 -2.37
N GLU A 260 -5.99 -1.96 -2.86
CA GLU A 260 -6.61 -1.65 -4.16
C GLU A 260 -5.60 -1.59 -5.31
N THR A 261 -4.43 -1.01 -5.05
CA THR A 261 -3.43 -0.69 -6.08
C THR A 261 -2.02 -0.95 -5.58
N ARG A 262 -1.17 -1.56 -6.41
CA ARG A 262 0.24 -1.74 -6.06
C ARG A 262 0.92 -0.40 -5.80
N ALA A 263 1.72 -0.32 -4.75
CA ALA A 263 2.42 0.89 -4.33
C ALA A 263 1.48 2.09 -4.08
N GLY A 264 0.21 1.84 -3.76
CA GLY A 264 -0.77 2.88 -3.46
C GLY A 264 -0.83 3.97 -4.53
N GLY A 265 -0.58 5.20 -4.11
CA GLY A 265 -0.60 6.40 -4.94
C GLY A 265 0.74 6.78 -5.57
N TRP A 266 1.76 5.92 -5.51
CA TRP A 266 3.15 6.27 -5.82
C TRP A 266 3.36 6.90 -7.19
N LEU A 267 2.73 6.39 -8.26
CA LEU A 267 2.83 6.95 -9.62
C LEU A 267 1.65 7.84 -10.02
N HIS A 268 0.62 7.97 -9.17
CA HIS A 268 -0.64 8.61 -9.54
C HIS A 268 -0.85 9.92 -8.75
N SER A 269 -1.06 9.80 -7.44
CA SER A 269 -1.22 10.95 -6.54
C SER A 269 0.11 11.49 -6.04
N LEU A 270 1.21 10.74 -6.20
CA LEU A 270 2.54 11.09 -5.70
C LEU A 270 2.47 11.46 -4.23
N SER A 271 1.76 10.63 -3.46
CA SER A 271 1.56 10.79 -2.03
C SER A 271 2.84 10.44 -1.24
N ARG A 272 2.77 10.66 0.07
CA ARG A 272 3.89 10.49 1.02
C ARG A 272 3.52 9.52 2.14
N THR A 273 2.58 8.62 1.89
CA THR A 273 2.31 7.51 2.83
C THR A 273 3.52 6.59 2.88
N GLN A 274 3.55 5.70 3.87
CA GLN A 274 4.69 4.85 4.09
C GLN A 274 4.98 3.93 2.89
N GLU A 275 3.97 3.29 2.30
CA GLU A 275 4.16 2.42 1.13
C GLU A 275 4.84 3.16 -0.04
N GLU A 276 4.42 4.39 -0.32
CA GLU A 276 5.01 5.21 -1.37
C GLU A 276 6.44 5.62 -1.02
N ALA A 277 6.71 5.99 0.24
CA ALA A 277 8.06 6.30 0.72
C ALA A 277 9.04 5.13 0.52
N LEU A 278 8.59 3.89 0.78
CA LEU A 278 9.36 2.69 0.49
C LEU A 278 9.62 2.55 -1.02
N CYS A 279 8.61 2.81 -1.86
CA CYS A 279 8.76 2.69 -3.32
C CYS A 279 9.64 3.78 -3.93
N TYR A 280 9.66 5.02 -3.39
CA TYR A 280 10.58 6.06 -3.89
C TYR A 280 12.05 5.68 -3.67
N SER A 281 12.36 4.96 -2.60
CA SER A 281 13.73 4.76 -2.13
C SER A 281 14.34 3.37 -2.39
N SER A 282 13.56 2.47 -3.01
CA SER A 282 13.94 1.06 -3.12
C SER A 282 13.45 0.38 -4.39
N THR A 283 13.78 -0.91 -4.53
CA THR A 283 13.30 -1.76 -5.61
C THR A 283 11.93 -2.40 -5.37
N LEU A 284 11.26 -2.08 -4.26
CA LEU A 284 10.01 -2.72 -3.81
C LEU A 284 8.93 -2.76 -4.91
N TYR A 285 8.76 -1.70 -5.70
CA TYR A 285 7.73 -1.64 -6.74
C TYR A 285 7.76 -2.83 -7.71
N SER A 286 8.95 -3.33 -8.06
CA SER A 286 9.09 -4.49 -8.96
C SER A 286 8.60 -5.81 -8.37
N THR A 287 8.61 -5.93 -7.05
CA THR A 287 8.17 -7.15 -6.34
C THR A 287 6.67 -7.15 -6.11
N LEU A 288 6.01 -5.98 -6.15
CA LEU A 288 4.56 -5.83 -6.04
C LEU A 288 3.89 -6.16 -7.39
N LYS A 289 3.49 -7.42 -7.55
CA LYS A 289 2.91 -7.92 -8.80
C LYS A 289 1.49 -7.39 -8.99
N PRO A 290 1.14 -6.85 -10.18
CA PRO A 290 -0.21 -6.37 -10.46
C PRO A 290 -1.31 -7.40 -10.19
N SER A 291 -1.02 -8.70 -10.41
CA SER A 291 -1.97 -9.80 -10.24
C SER A 291 -2.45 -10.02 -8.80
N TRP A 292 -1.85 -9.38 -7.81
CA TRP A 292 -2.33 -9.46 -6.42
C TRP A 292 -3.50 -8.52 -6.16
N PHE A 293 -3.62 -7.45 -6.95
CA PHE A 293 -4.50 -6.33 -6.64
C PHE A 293 -5.71 -6.29 -7.58
N PRO A 294 -6.90 -5.88 -7.10
CA PRO A 294 -7.22 -5.71 -5.69
C PRO A 294 -7.42 -7.08 -4.99
N TRP A 295 -7.21 -7.13 -3.68
CA TRP A 295 -7.69 -8.25 -2.84
C TRP A 295 -8.73 -7.75 -1.82
N PRO A 296 -9.59 -8.62 -1.26
CA PRO A 296 -10.59 -8.20 -0.29
C PRO A 296 -9.96 -7.45 0.91
N ASN A 297 -10.43 -6.25 1.24
CA ASN A 297 -9.88 -5.52 2.38
C ASN A 297 -10.38 -6.04 3.74
N ARG A 298 -11.65 -6.49 3.79
CA ARG A 298 -12.37 -7.01 4.97
C ARG A 298 -13.20 -8.23 4.61
N GLY A 299 -13.50 -9.08 5.59
CA GLY A 299 -14.27 -10.31 5.41
C GLY A 299 -13.47 -11.46 4.79
N PRO A 300 -14.15 -12.47 4.22
CA PRO A 300 -13.49 -13.65 3.66
C PRO A 300 -12.42 -13.30 2.61
N GLY A 301 -11.25 -13.92 2.72
CA GLY A 301 -10.10 -13.66 1.83
C GLY A 301 -9.33 -12.37 2.14
N SER A 302 -9.67 -11.65 3.21
CA SER A 302 -9.00 -10.38 3.53
C SER A 302 -7.68 -10.50 4.29
N VAL A 303 -7.48 -11.65 4.94
CA VAL A 303 -6.22 -12.02 5.59
C VAL A 303 -5.30 -12.57 4.50
N ALA A 304 -4.74 -11.66 3.72
CA ALA A 304 -3.86 -11.92 2.59
C ALA A 304 -2.72 -10.90 2.55
N GLY A 305 -1.60 -11.27 1.92
CA GLY A 305 -0.43 -10.40 1.84
C GLY A 305 0.71 -10.99 1.02
N GLY A 306 1.73 -10.17 0.75
CA GLY A 306 2.90 -10.54 -0.03
C GLY A 306 4.19 -10.56 0.77
N PHE A 307 5.13 -11.42 0.38
CA PHE A 307 6.50 -11.44 0.89
C PHE A 307 7.50 -11.23 -0.25
N SER A 308 8.41 -10.28 -0.08
CA SER A 308 9.44 -9.89 -1.05
C SER A 308 10.82 -10.02 -0.41
N PRO A 309 11.59 -11.11 -0.65
CA PRO A 309 12.81 -11.43 0.12
C PRO A 309 14.03 -10.53 -0.11
N GLY A 310 14.12 -9.86 -1.26
CA GLY A 310 15.37 -9.23 -1.72
C GLY A 310 15.21 -7.81 -2.24
N VAL A 311 14.54 -6.94 -1.47
CA VAL A 311 14.34 -5.53 -1.82
C VAL A 311 15.60 -4.74 -1.49
N VAL A 312 16.10 -3.96 -2.45
CA VAL A 312 17.30 -3.13 -2.28
C VAL A 312 16.89 -1.71 -1.93
N ILE A 313 17.36 -1.20 -0.81
CA ILE A 313 17.30 0.21 -0.42
C ILE A 313 18.55 0.89 -1.00
N PHE A 314 18.37 1.79 -1.97
CA PHE A 314 19.48 2.42 -2.70
C PHE A 314 19.45 3.95 -2.70
N LYS A 315 18.38 4.54 -2.16
CA LYS A 315 18.24 5.98 -1.92
C LYS A 315 17.90 6.23 -0.46
N ASN A 316 18.14 7.45 -0.02
CA ASN A 316 17.75 7.90 1.30
C ASN A 316 16.22 8.00 1.42
N ASP A 317 15.72 8.26 2.62
CA ASP A 317 14.27 8.45 2.82
C ASP A 317 13.75 9.72 2.13
N LEU A 318 12.42 9.81 2.06
CA LEU A 318 11.73 10.87 1.33
C LEU A 318 11.99 12.26 1.94
N ASP A 319 12.24 12.38 3.24
CA ASP A 319 12.55 13.67 3.87
C ASP A 319 13.97 14.17 3.53
N ASN A 320 14.86 13.25 3.14
CA ASN A 320 16.19 13.54 2.63
C ASN A 320 16.24 13.46 1.10
N ASP A 321 15.16 13.89 0.45
CA ASP A 321 15.01 14.02 -1.01
C ASP A 321 15.28 12.75 -1.82
N CYS A 322 15.26 11.57 -1.17
CA CYS A 322 15.68 10.31 -1.79
C CYS A 322 17.04 10.43 -2.51
N VAL A 323 17.98 11.16 -1.92
CA VAL A 323 19.36 11.26 -2.43
C VAL A 323 19.97 9.86 -2.53
N ASP A 324 20.70 9.60 -3.61
CA ASP A 324 21.38 8.33 -3.82
C ASP A 324 22.32 8.00 -2.66
N LEU A 325 22.20 6.77 -2.16
CA LEU A 325 23.13 6.25 -1.17
C LEU A 325 24.41 5.76 -1.87
N PRO A 326 25.59 5.95 -1.25
CA PRO A 326 26.79 5.23 -1.65
C PRO A 326 26.52 3.73 -1.73
N LYS A 327 27.18 3.04 -2.67
CA LYS A 327 26.95 1.62 -2.95
C LYS A 327 27.16 0.74 -1.71
N GLU A 328 28.09 1.12 -0.84
CA GLU A 328 28.45 0.43 0.40
C GLU A 328 27.36 0.60 1.48
N GLN A 329 26.47 1.60 1.32
CA GLN A 329 25.32 1.84 2.19
C GLN A 329 24.02 1.23 1.66
N TRP A 330 24.04 0.59 0.48
CA TRP A 330 22.88 -0.15 0.00
C TRP A 330 22.63 -1.32 0.94
N ARG A 331 21.35 -1.56 1.24
CA ARG A 331 20.94 -2.66 2.12
C ARG A 331 19.86 -3.48 1.44
N ILE A 332 19.93 -4.79 1.61
CA ILE A 332 18.93 -5.74 1.13
C ILE A 332 18.10 -6.19 2.33
N VAL A 333 16.78 -6.03 2.22
CA VAL A 333 15.83 -6.42 3.25
C VAL A 333 14.71 -7.24 2.64
N SER A 334 14.06 -8.04 3.47
CA SER A 334 12.75 -8.58 3.13
C SER A 334 11.67 -7.53 3.38
N VAL A 335 10.60 -7.55 2.58
CA VAL A 335 9.42 -6.70 2.78
C VAL A 335 8.17 -7.56 2.86
N ILE A 336 7.38 -7.32 3.91
CA ILE A 336 6.08 -7.95 4.16
C ILE A 336 5.00 -6.92 3.79
N THR A 337 4.15 -7.22 2.82
CA THR A 337 3.12 -6.31 2.28
C THR A 337 1.76 -6.77 2.76
N VAL A 338 1.12 -6.03 3.68
CA VAL A 338 -0.22 -6.33 4.19
C VAL A 338 -1.02 -5.04 4.37
N ALA A 339 -2.27 -5.06 3.90
CA ALA A 339 -3.20 -3.94 4.05
C ALA A 339 -4.07 -4.10 5.31
N ALA A 340 -4.15 -3.05 6.14
CA ALA A 340 -5.05 -3.01 7.30
C ALA A 340 -6.53 -2.89 6.87
N PRO A 341 -7.50 -3.08 7.78
CA PRO A 341 -8.89 -2.71 7.50
C PRO A 341 -9.01 -1.23 7.14
N ARG A 342 -9.62 -0.93 6.00
CA ARG A 342 -9.76 0.41 5.45
C ARG A 342 -11.09 1.04 5.87
N TRP A 343 -10.97 2.19 6.51
CA TRP A 343 -12.07 3.02 7.02
C TRP A 343 -13.11 2.21 7.81
N PRO A 344 -12.69 1.48 8.86
CA PRO A 344 -13.62 0.79 9.73
C PRO A 344 -14.56 1.79 10.40
N LYS A 345 -15.81 1.39 10.64
CA LYS A 345 -16.72 2.20 11.44
C LYS A 345 -16.22 2.18 12.88
N LEU A 346 -16.16 3.35 13.53
CA LEU A 346 -15.68 3.49 14.91
C LEU A 346 -16.81 3.82 15.88
N THR A 347 -16.64 3.42 17.14
CA THR A 347 -17.46 3.84 18.28
C THR A 347 -17.10 5.26 18.71
N ALA A 348 -17.90 5.87 19.60
CA ALA A 348 -17.57 7.18 20.18
C ALA A 348 -16.24 7.18 20.96
N ALA A 349 -15.83 6.02 21.50
CA ALA A 349 -14.57 5.83 22.21
C ALA A 349 -13.35 5.60 21.30
N GLN A 350 -13.50 5.75 19.97
CA GLN A 350 -12.45 5.47 18.99
C GLN A 350 -12.00 4.00 18.98
N GLU A 351 -12.96 3.07 19.04
CA GLU A 351 -12.73 1.63 18.91
C GLU A 351 -13.44 1.09 17.65
N PHE A 352 -13.08 -0.09 17.17
CA PHE A 352 -13.80 -0.73 16.08
C PHE A 352 -15.26 -0.98 16.50
N ALA A 353 -16.22 -0.52 15.69
CA ALA A 353 -17.65 -0.71 15.97
C ALA A 353 -18.17 -2.11 15.60
N LYS A 354 -17.39 -2.88 14.86
CA LYS A 354 -17.70 -4.24 14.44
C LYS A 354 -16.57 -5.18 14.85
N GLU A 355 -16.91 -6.26 15.56
CA GLU A 355 -15.94 -7.28 15.94
C GLU A 355 -15.29 -7.94 14.72
N SER A 356 -16.03 -8.12 13.62
CA SER A 356 -15.47 -8.67 12.37
C SER A 356 -14.29 -7.85 11.83
N ASP A 357 -14.34 -6.52 11.93
CA ASP A 357 -13.27 -5.65 11.45
C ASP A 357 -12.03 -5.75 12.37
N LEU A 358 -12.25 -6.00 13.67
CA LEU A 358 -11.20 -6.26 14.64
C LEU A 358 -10.56 -7.64 14.44
N GLU A 359 -11.35 -8.67 14.14
CA GLU A 359 -10.85 -10.00 13.78
C GLU A 359 -10.06 -9.98 12.46
N ASP A 360 -10.50 -9.22 11.45
CA ASP A 360 -9.73 -8.99 10.23
C ASP A 360 -8.36 -8.37 10.56
N LEU A 361 -8.32 -7.35 11.43
CA LEU A 361 -7.07 -6.74 11.90
C LEU A 361 -6.17 -7.77 12.60
N ARG A 362 -6.70 -8.53 13.55
CA ARG A 362 -5.97 -9.57 14.29
C ARG A 362 -5.39 -10.62 13.36
N GLY A 363 -6.19 -11.10 12.40
CA GLY A 363 -5.75 -12.04 11.37
C GLY A 363 -4.60 -11.49 10.51
N LYS A 364 -4.71 -10.23 10.07
CA LYS A 364 -3.67 -9.55 9.30
C LYS A 364 -2.38 -9.36 10.10
N ILE A 365 -2.46 -9.01 11.39
CA ILE A 365 -1.29 -8.91 12.28
C ILE A 365 -0.61 -10.27 12.45
N ARG A 366 -1.38 -11.34 12.73
CA ARG A 366 -0.83 -12.71 12.80
C ARG A 366 -0.14 -13.11 11.50
N LEU A 367 -0.73 -12.77 10.36
CA LEU A 367 -0.14 -13.06 9.06
C LEU A 367 1.21 -12.35 8.87
N VAL A 368 1.36 -11.09 9.32
CA VAL A 368 2.65 -10.38 9.30
C VAL A 368 3.72 -11.15 10.08
N TYR A 369 3.44 -11.52 11.33
CA TYR A 369 4.43 -12.22 12.16
C TYR A 369 4.72 -13.64 11.67
N ARG A 370 3.69 -14.38 11.22
CA ARG A 370 3.89 -15.71 10.62
C ARG A 370 4.70 -15.63 9.33
N MET A 371 4.44 -14.67 8.45
CA MET A 371 5.23 -14.46 7.24
C MET A 371 6.70 -14.22 7.58
N ALA A 372 6.98 -13.37 8.58
CA ALA A 372 8.34 -13.13 9.03
C ALA A 372 9.01 -14.43 9.53
N ALA A 373 8.37 -15.14 10.45
CA ALA A 373 8.91 -16.35 11.07
C ALA A 373 9.12 -17.50 10.08
N HIS A 374 8.13 -17.81 9.23
CA HIS A 374 8.24 -18.85 8.19
C HIS A 374 9.35 -18.54 7.17
N ASN A 375 9.61 -17.26 6.92
CA ASN A 375 10.71 -16.81 6.07
C ASN A 375 12.01 -16.52 6.84
N LYS A 376 12.13 -17.00 8.09
CA LYS A 376 13.34 -16.92 8.93
C LYS A 376 13.83 -15.49 9.18
N GLN A 377 12.92 -14.54 9.22
CA GLN A 377 13.18 -13.13 9.51
C GLN A 377 13.12 -12.93 11.03
N ARG A 378 14.25 -12.54 11.62
CA ARG A 378 14.45 -12.43 13.06
C ARG A 378 14.38 -10.99 13.57
N TYR A 379 14.60 -10.03 12.68
CA TYR A 379 14.62 -8.61 12.99
C TYR A 379 13.45 -7.96 12.24
N LEU A 380 12.52 -7.37 12.97
CA LEU A 380 11.34 -6.75 12.38
C LEU A 380 11.41 -5.23 12.49
N VAL A 381 11.13 -4.56 11.37
CA VAL A 381 10.80 -3.14 11.34
C VAL A 381 9.34 -3.01 10.96
N LEU A 382 8.52 -2.74 11.96
CA LEU A 382 7.07 -2.58 11.88
C LEU A 382 6.69 -1.09 11.83
N GLY A 383 5.39 -0.81 11.76
CA GLY A 383 4.86 0.55 11.78
C GLY A 383 3.44 0.60 12.33
N ALA A 384 2.86 1.81 12.37
CA ALA A 384 1.50 2.02 12.85
C ALA A 384 0.45 1.58 11.81
N MET A 385 0.23 0.27 11.71
CA MET A 385 -0.56 -0.37 10.66
C MET A 385 -1.97 0.22 10.55
N GLY A 386 -2.31 0.76 9.38
CA GLY A 386 -3.64 1.35 9.12
C GLY A 386 -3.96 2.66 9.85
N CYS A 387 -3.06 3.17 10.71
CA CYS A 387 -3.30 4.33 11.58
C CYS A 387 -3.17 5.70 10.86
N GLY A 388 -3.05 5.69 9.53
CA GLY A 388 -2.94 6.87 8.68
C GLY A 388 -4.12 6.94 7.71
N ALA A 389 -3.84 6.80 6.42
CA ALA A 389 -4.85 6.89 5.35
C ALA A 389 -6.04 5.93 5.52
N TYR A 390 -5.85 4.81 6.23
CA TYR A 390 -6.88 3.79 6.42
C TYR A 390 -7.74 4.00 7.67
N GLY A 391 -7.38 4.95 8.54
CA GLY A 391 -8.23 5.38 9.66
C GLY A 391 -8.45 4.33 10.76
N CYS A 392 -7.55 3.35 10.93
CA CYS A 392 -7.61 2.47 12.09
C CYS A 392 -7.28 3.24 13.38
N PRO A 393 -7.94 2.94 14.51
CA PRO A 393 -7.68 3.60 15.78
C PRO A 393 -6.31 3.19 16.36
N PRO A 394 -5.35 4.13 16.53
CA PRO A 394 -3.96 3.79 16.83
C PRO A 394 -3.75 3.01 18.14
N LYS A 395 -4.55 3.33 19.16
CA LYS A 395 -4.46 2.65 20.47
C LYS A 395 -4.88 1.19 20.37
N VAL A 396 -5.94 0.88 19.62
CA VAL A 396 -6.38 -0.50 19.40
C VAL A 396 -5.34 -1.25 18.58
N VAL A 397 -4.87 -0.67 17.48
CA VAL A 397 -3.83 -1.31 16.64
C VAL A 397 -2.58 -1.62 17.45
N ALA A 398 -2.06 -0.67 18.23
CA ALA A 398 -0.88 -0.88 19.07
C ALA A 398 -1.11 -2.00 20.10
N ASN A 399 -2.28 -2.03 20.75
CA ASN A 399 -2.62 -3.06 21.73
C ASN A 399 -2.74 -4.45 21.09
N GLU A 400 -3.37 -4.57 19.93
CA GLU A 400 -3.50 -5.86 19.22
C GLU A 400 -2.14 -6.34 18.69
N MET A 401 -1.33 -5.43 18.12
CA MET A 401 0.03 -5.77 17.69
C MET A 401 0.90 -6.24 18.86
N LYS A 402 0.77 -5.60 20.04
CA LYS A 402 1.45 -6.00 21.27
C LYS A 402 0.96 -7.34 21.78
N SER A 403 -0.35 -7.51 21.93
CA SER A 403 -0.94 -8.74 22.46
C SER A 403 -0.52 -9.94 21.63
N ILE A 404 -0.69 -9.84 20.31
CA ILE A 404 -0.34 -10.94 19.39
C ILE A 404 1.17 -11.17 19.39
N LEU A 405 2.01 -10.14 19.45
CA LEU A 405 3.47 -10.32 19.51
C LEU A 405 3.92 -11.09 20.77
N LEU A 406 3.20 -10.93 21.87
CA LEU A 406 3.48 -11.57 23.15
C LEU A 406 2.74 -12.91 23.32
N ASP A 407 1.93 -13.34 22.35
CA ASP A 407 1.33 -14.66 22.36
C ASP A 407 2.44 -15.74 22.32
N GLU A 408 2.20 -16.86 23.01
CA GLU A 408 3.15 -17.98 23.12
C GLU A 408 3.66 -18.47 21.75
N GLU A 409 2.80 -18.38 20.73
CA GLU A 409 3.11 -18.73 19.35
C GLU A 409 4.38 -18.03 18.81
N PHE A 410 4.62 -16.77 19.17
CA PHE A 410 5.71 -15.95 18.63
C PHE A 410 6.93 -15.88 19.56
N SER A 411 6.89 -16.59 20.69
CA SER A 411 7.98 -16.60 21.65
C SER A 411 9.28 -17.10 21.02
N ASN A 412 10.38 -16.38 21.25
CA ASN A 412 11.75 -16.68 20.77
C ASN A 412 11.96 -16.68 19.24
N TYR A 413 10.96 -16.29 18.43
CA TYR A 413 11.09 -16.19 16.96
C TYR A 413 11.84 -14.93 16.50
N PHE A 414 11.74 -13.83 17.25
CA PHE A 414 12.33 -12.55 16.87
C PHE A 414 13.40 -12.12 17.88
N GLU A 415 14.56 -11.68 17.36
CA GLU A 415 15.68 -11.16 18.17
C GLU A 415 15.49 -9.67 18.47
N ARG A 416 14.91 -8.92 17.52
CA ARG A 416 14.62 -7.49 17.69
C ARG A 416 13.33 -7.13 16.97
N VAL A 417 12.50 -6.33 17.63
CA VAL A 417 11.33 -5.71 17.00
C VAL A 417 11.40 -4.20 17.22
N VAL A 418 11.35 -3.48 16.10
CA VAL A 418 11.35 -2.02 16.05
C VAL A 418 10.05 -1.56 15.40
N PHE A 419 9.32 -0.66 16.04
CA PHE A 419 8.22 0.06 15.40
C PHE A 419 8.74 1.43 14.94
N ALA A 420 8.96 1.57 13.63
CA ALA A 420 9.28 2.84 12.98
C ALA A 420 7.98 3.61 12.71
N VAL A 421 7.57 4.43 13.68
CA VAL A 421 6.32 5.19 13.64
C VAL A 421 6.62 6.65 13.34
N TYR A 422 6.72 6.96 12.05
CA TYR A 422 6.98 8.31 11.59
C TYR A 422 5.85 9.27 12.02
N SER A 423 6.23 10.34 12.73
CA SER A 423 5.37 11.46 13.07
C SER A 423 6.12 12.78 12.92
N LYS A 424 5.62 13.64 12.02
CA LYS A 424 6.15 14.99 11.85
C LYS A 424 5.65 15.86 13.01
N GLY A 425 6.54 16.09 14.00
CA GLY A 425 6.24 16.89 15.20
C GLY A 425 6.03 16.09 16.49
N GLY A 426 6.23 14.76 16.49
CA GLY A 426 6.27 13.93 17.69
C GLY A 426 4.92 13.62 18.36
N ASN A 427 3.89 14.39 18.06
CA ASN A 427 2.51 14.14 18.50
C ASN A 427 1.79 13.19 17.52
N GLY A 428 1.00 12.23 18.00
CA GLY A 428 0.18 11.34 17.16
C GLY A 428 0.48 9.85 17.37
N ASN A 429 0.53 9.05 16.31
CA ASN A 429 0.71 7.60 16.40
C ASN A 429 1.97 7.19 17.17
N PHE A 430 3.05 7.95 17.03
CA PHE A 430 4.32 7.69 17.73
C PHE A 430 4.14 7.68 19.25
N SER A 431 3.44 8.67 19.83
CA SER A 431 3.25 8.75 21.28
C SER A 431 2.36 7.62 21.80
N VAL A 432 1.32 7.26 21.04
CA VAL A 432 0.43 6.13 21.37
C VAL A 432 1.20 4.81 21.41
N PHE A 433 1.99 4.52 20.38
CA PHE A 433 2.80 3.30 20.33
C PHE A 433 3.87 3.30 21.43
N SER A 434 4.51 4.45 21.69
CA SER A 434 5.51 4.60 22.76
C SER A 434 4.93 4.27 24.14
N GLU A 435 3.70 4.71 24.43
CA GLU A 435 3.05 4.42 25.70
C GLU A 435 2.64 2.95 25.82
N VAL A 436 2.03 2.38 24.77
CA VAL A 436 1.56 0.98 24.78
C VAL A 436 2.71 -0.02 24.93
N PHE A 437 3.85 0.24 24.29
CA PHE A 437 5.03 -0.64 24.31
C PHE A 437 6.04 -0.30 25.41
N LYS A 438 5.74 0.66 26.29
CA LYS A 438 6.61 1.01 27.40
C LYS A 438 6.89 -0.21 28.28
N GLY A 439 8.18 -0.55 28.43
CA GLY A 439 8.64 -1.67 29.24
C GLY A 439 8.33 -3.06 28.67
N VAL A 440 7.96 -3.15 27.39
CA VAL A 440 7.74 -4.44 26.72
C VAL A 440 9.07 -5.00 26.24
N GLU A 441 9.29 -6.28 26.56
CA GLU A 441 10.42 -7.06 26.10
C GLU A 441 9.92 -8.36 25.46
N ILE A 442 10.63 -8.81 24.42
CA ILE A 442 10.36 -10.05 23.71
C ILE A 442 11.54 -11.01 23.82
#